data_AF-A0A1B3NBW5-F1
#
_entry.id   AF-A0A1B3NBW5-F1
#
_cell.length_a   1.000
_cell.length_b   1.000
_cell.length_c   1.000
_cell.angle_alpha   90.00
_cell.angle_beta   90.00
_cell.angle_gamma   90.00
#
_symmetry.space_group_name_H-M   'P 1'
#
loop_
_entity.id
_entity.type
_entity.pdbx_description
1 polymer ?
#
loop_
_entity_poly.entity_id
_entity_poly.type
_entity_poly.pdbx_seq_one_letter_code
_entity_poly.pdbx_strand_id
1 'polypeptide(L)'
;MTPNLNEAPRSRQPNSNSTRARAGAGTRSRTSSRAGSDFKRDIQPKLEAARRDWLVEARKIALHLGRTIGQVTADDVRKLIAIPKGVDGRVMGVLFNDGNWRCVGYRRSTRTECHHRPVGVHELIV
;
A
#
# COMPACT_ATOMS: atom_id res chain seq x y z
N MET A 1 40.49 3.13 -40.10
CA MET A 1 39.81 3.72 -41.27
C MET A 1 38.43 3.12 -41.36
N THR A 2 37.40 3.98 -41.40
CA THR A 2 36.03 3.81 -41.94
C THR A 2 35.15 2.57 -41.60
N PRO A 3 33.81 2.75 -41.54
CA PRO A 3 32.89 1.78 -40.95
C PRO A 3 32.33 0.78 -41.97
N ASN A 4 31.60 -0.23 -41.49
CA ASN A 4 30.58 -0.89 -42.30
C ASN A 4 29.20 -0.27 -42.02
N LEU A 5 28.56 0.21 -43.07
CA LEU A 5 27.22 0.81 -43.13
C LEU A 5 26.40 -0.05 -44.11
N ASN A 6 25.10 -0.23 -43.79
CA ASN A 6 24.08 -1.13 -44.39
C ASN A 6 23.87 -2.42 -43.55
N GLU A 7 22.67 -2.97 -43.29
CA GLU A 7 21.27 -2.60 -43.60
C GLU A 7 20.33 -3.40 -42.64
N ALA A 8 19.00 -3.27 -42.51
CA ALA A 8 17.94 -2.46 -43.14
C ALA A 8 16.83 -2.14 -42.07
N PRO A 9 15.71 -1.44 -42.38
CA PRO A 9 14.76 -1.00 -41.33
C PRO A 9 13.76 -2.06 -40.84
N ARG A 10 13.28 -1.86 -39.60
CA ARG A 10 12.32 -2.72 -38.89
C ARG A 10 10.96 -2.79 -39.59
N SER A 11 10.52 -4.00 -39.94
CA SER A 11 9.17 -4.27 -40.43
C SER A 11 8.12 -4.11 -39.31
N ARG A 12 7.36 -3.01 -39.34
CA ARG A 12 6.15 -2.83 -38.51
C ARG A 12 5.03 -3.73 -39.05
N GLN A 13 4.68 -4.77 -38.31
CA GLN A 13 3.41 -5.49 -38.49
C GLN A 13 2.25 -4.58 -38.05
N PRO A 14 1.17 -4.44 -38.84
CA PRO A 14 -0.01 -3.68 -38.43
C PRO A 14 -0.84 -4.45 -37.40
N ASN A 15 -1.05 -3.83 -36.23
CA ASN A 15 -2.03 -4.27 -35.24
C ASN A 15 -3.44 -4.14 -35.82
N SER A 16 -4.14 -5.27 -35.97
CA SER A 16 -5.53 -5.34 -36.40
C SER A 16 -6.49 -5.02 -35.23
N ASN A 17 -7.02 -3.80 -35.23
CA ASN A 17 -8.15 -3.41 -34.36
C ASN A 17 -9.40 -4.25 -34.69
N SER A 18 -9.56 -5.39 -34.03
CA SER A 18 -10.81 -6.17 -34.06
C SER A 18 -11.81 -5.59 -33.06
N THR A 19 -12.71 -4.74 -33.57
CA THR A 19 -13.94 -4.36 -32.89
C THR A 19 -14.78 -5.60 -32.57
N ARG A 20 -15.01 -5.88 -31.28
CA ARG A 20 -16.05 -6.82 -30.84
C ARG A 20 -17.06 -6.13 -29.92
N ALA A 21 -18.33 -6.35 -30.23
CA ALA A 21 -19.45 -5.63 -29.66
C ALA A 21 -19.62 -5.84 -28.15
N ARG A 22 -20.05 -4.80 -27.44
CA ARG A 22 -20.55 -4.91 -26.06
C ARG A 22 -21.94 -5.55 -26.07
N ALA A 23 -22.02 -6.81 -25.66
CA ALA A 23 -23.28 -7.47 -25.32
C ALA A 23 -23.42 -7.58 -23.80
N GLY A 24 -24.64 -7.40 -23.28
CA GLY A 24 -25.03 -7.88 -21.94
C GLY A 24 -24.64 -6.99 -20.75
N ALA A 25 -25.45 -5.97 -20.45
CA ALA A 25 -25.50 -5.36 -19.13
C ALA A 25 -26.19 -6.31 -18.14
N GLY A 26 -25.45 -7.32 -17.66
CA GLY A 26 -25.93 -8.25 -16.65
C GLY A 26 -25.99 -7.62 -15.26
N THR A 27 -27.14 -7.05 -14.89
CA THR A 27 -27.41 -6.55 -13.53
C THR A 27 -27.37 -7.70 -12.52
N ARG A 28 -26.21 -7.93 -11.91
CA ARG A 28 -26.07 -8.91 -10.82
C ARG A 28 -26.68 -8.34 -9.54
N SER A 29 -27.97 -8.59 -9.33
CA SER A 29 -28.62 -8.43 -8.02
C SER A 29 -27.86 -9.26 -6.99
N ARG A 30 -27.09 -8.61 -6.13
CA ARG A 30 -26.40 -9.26 -5.01
C ARG A 30 -27.43 -9.55 -3.94
N THR A 31 -27.93 -10.78 -3.89
CA THR A 31 -28.55 -11.33 -2.68
C THR A 31 -27.52 -11.30 -1.56
N SER A 32 -27.62 -10.30 -0.69
CA SER A 32 -26.80 -10.20 0.51
C SER A 32 -27.17 -11.33 1.47
N SER A 33 -26.29 -12.33 1.59
CA SER A 33 -26.46 -13.39 2.58
C SER A 33 -26.45 -12.82 4.00
N ARG A 34 -27.26 -13.39 4.90
CA ARG A 34 -27.35 -12.95 6.32
C ARG A 34 -25.98 -12.97 7.04
N ALA A 35 -25.08 -13.88 6.65
CA ALA A 35 -23.70 -13.89 7.14
C ALA A 35 -22.93 -12.56 6.92
N GLY A 36 -23.27 -11.81 5.87
CA GLY A 36 -22.67 -10.49 5.59
C GLY A 36 -23.20 -9.34 6.46
N SER A 37 -24.38 -9.49 7.09
CA SER A 37 -24.93 -8.48 8.01
C SER A 37 -24.34 -8.60 9.41
N ASP A 38 -24.22 -9.82 9.96
CA ASP A 38 -23.72 -10.01 11.32
C ASP A 38 -22.22 -9.68 11.42
N PHE A 39 -21.43 -9.96 10.38
CA PHE A 39 -20.03 -9.51 10.29
C PHE A 39 -19.89 -7.98 10.43
N LYS A 40 -20.74 -7.22 9.72
CA LYS A 40 -20.68 -5.74 9.75
C LYS A 40 -21.18 -5.13 11.05
N ARG A 41 -22.17 -5.77 11.71
CA ARG A 41 -22.72 -5.26 12.97
C ARG A 41 -21.81 -5.60 14.17
N ASP A 42 -21.32 -6.84 14.24
CA ASP A 42 -20.78 -7.38 15.50
C ASP A 42 -19.26 -7.61 15.48
N ILE A 43 -18.66 -7.79 14.29
CA ILE A 43 -17.23 -8.05 14.11
C ILE A 43 -16.49 -6.79 13.68
N GLN A 44 -17.01 -6.06 12.68
CA GLN A 44 -16.36 -4.86 12.15
C GLN A 44 -16.07 -3.79 13.24
N PRO A 45 -17.00 -3.43 14.15
CA PRO A 45 -16.71 -2.41 15.18
C PRO A 45 -15.62 -2.85 16.17
N LYS A 46 -15.53 -4.16 16.48
CA LYS A 46 -14.49 -4.71 17.37
C LYS A 46 -13.12 -4.70 16.69
N LEU A 47 -13.06 -5.04 15.40
CA LEU A 47 -11.85 -4.90 14.59
C LEU A 47 -11.42 -3.45 14.45
N GLU A 48 -12.36 -2.52 14.27
CA GLU A 48 -12.06 -1.09 14.21
C GLU A 48 -11.60 -0.51 15.56
N ALA A 49 -12.18 -0.93 16.69
CA ALA A 49 -11.75 -0.52 18.02
C ALA A 49 -10.32 -1.01 18.34
N ALA A 50 -10.07 -2.32 18.23
CA ALA A 50 -8.72 -2.87 18.45
C ALA A 50 -7.67 -2.28 17.48
N ARG A 51 -8.09 -1.92 16.26
CA ARG A 51 -7.26 -1.19 15.30
C ARG A 51 -7.01 0.27 15.70
N ARG A 52 -7.97 0.97 16.33
CA ARG A 52 -7.78 2.35 16.82
C ARG A 52 -6.73 2.39 17.93
N ASP A 53 -6.85 1.55 18.94
CA ASP A 53 -5.92 1.55 20.08
C ASP A 53 -4.50 1.24 19.60
N TRP A 54 -4.35 0.23 18.72
CA TRP A 54 -3.09 -0.08 18.07
C TRP A 54 -2.55 1.08 17.20
N LEU A 55 -3.42 1.76 16.43
CA LEU A 55 -3.01 2.93 15.63
C LEU A 55 -2.54 4.11 16.49
N VAL A 56 -3.14 4.30 17.67
CA VAL A 56 -2.71 5.35 18.63
C VAL A 56 -1.31 5.04 19.14
N GLU A 57 -1.03 3.82 19.60
CA GLU A 57 0.30 3.44 20.07
C GLU A 57 1.35 3.45 18.95
N ALA A 58 1.01 2.92 17.77
CA ALA A 58 1.90 2.95 16.62
C ALA A 58 2.21 4.39 16.15
N ARG A 59 1.28 5.34 16.28
CA ARG A 59 1.53 6.78 16.03
C ARG A 59 2.41 7.41 17.09
N LYS A 60 2.23 7.10 18.37
CA LYS A 60 3.14 7.56 19.45
C LYS A 60 4.58 7.10 19.19
N ILE A 61 4.75 5.83 18.80
CA ILE A 61 6.05 5.27 18.42
C ILE A 61 6.63 6.00 17.20
N ALA A 62 5.83 6.20 16.14
CA ALA A 62 6.25 6.96 14.97
C ALA A 62 6.75 8.37 15.36
N LEU A 63 5.94 9.14 16.09
CA LEU A 63 6.29 10.47 16.58
C LEU A 63 7.58 10.49 17.42
N HIS A 64 7.78 9.50 18.29
CA HIS A 64 9.00 9.37 19.07
C HIS A 64 10.24 9.11 18.19
N LEU A 65 10.13 8.21 17.21
CA LEU A 65 11.20 7.96 16.24
C LEU A 65 11.48 9.20 15.38
N GLY A 66 10.44 9.95 14.99
CA GLY A 66 10.59 11.19 14.20
C GLY A 66 11.36 12.26 14.96
N ARG A 67 11.11 12.40 16.27
CA ARG A 67 11.81 13.34 17.15
C ARG A 67 13.24 12.93 17.50
N THR A 68 13.55 11.63 17.50
CA THR A 68 14.86 11.10 17.94
C THR A 68 15.83 10.80 16.79
N ILE A 69 15.32 10.38 15.63
CA ILE A 69 16.12 9.95 14.47
C ILE A 69 15.89 10.87 13.25
N GLY A 70 14.90 11.76 13.28
CA GLY A 70 14.51 12.63 12.17
C GLY A 70 13.73 11.90 11.07
N GLN A 71 14.28 10.82 10.52
CA GLN A 71 13.69 10.05 9.42
C GLN A 71 13.16 8.68 9.88
N VAL A 72 11.90 8.39 9.55
CA VAL A 72 11.16 7.19 9.98
C VAL A 72 10.56 6.47 8.77
N THR A 73 10.53 5.14 8.82
CA THR A 73 9.74 4.33 7.87
C THR A 73 8.75 3.41 8.58
N ALA A 74 7.77 2.91 7.82
CA ALA A 74 6.85 1.87 8.28
C ALA A 74 7.55 0.62 8.83
N ASP A 75 8.75 0.28 8.33
CA ASP A 75 9.52 -0.85 8.82
C ASP A 75 10.17 -0.57 10.17
N ASP A 76 10.50 0.69 10.48
CA ASP A 76 11.10 1.07 11.77
C ASP A 76 10.07 1.02 12.89
N VAL A 77 8.86 1.53 12.66
CA VAL A 77 7.74 1.37 13.60
C VAL A 77 7.41 -0.12 13.81
N ARG A 78 7.43 -0.92 12.73
CA ARG A 78 7.12 -2.36 12.79
C ARG A 78 8.12 -3.20 13.59
N LYS A 79 9.35 -2.72 13.78
CA LYS A 79 10.33 -3.37 14.68
C LYS A 79 9.94 -3.23 16.15
N LEU A 80 9.20 -2.17 16.51
CA LEU A 80 8.84 -1.82 17.88
C LEU A 80 7.41 -2.22 18.25
N ILE A 81 6.50 -2.33 17.28
CA ILE A 81 5.13 -2.80 17.51
C ILE A 81 4.69 -3.85 16.48
N ALA A 82 4.32 -5.02 16.98
CA ALA A 82 3.71 -6.07 16.18
C ALA A 82 2.32 -5.65 15.69
N ILE A 83 1.93 -6.14 14.50
CA ILE A 83 0.58 -5.91 13.97
C ILE A 83 -0.38 -6.93 14.60
N PRO A 84 -1.59 -6.53 15.07
CA PRO A 84 -2.53 -7.45 15.68
C PRO A 84 -2.95 -8.56 14.71
N LYS A 85 -3.17 -9.77 15.24
CA LYS A 85 -3.56 -10.93 14.44
C LYS A 85 -4.85 -10.63 13.66
N GLY A 86 -4.82 -10.83 12.34
CA GLY A 86 -5.95 -10.58 11.45
C GLY A 86 -6.00 -9.17 10.84
N VAL A 87 -5.09 -8.26 11.20
CA VAL A 87 -4.98 -6.93 10.57
C VAL A 87 -4.00 -6.97 9.38
N ASP A 88 -4.42 -6.43 8.23
CA ASP A 88 -3.56 -6.33 7.03
C ASP A 88 -2.35 -5.41 7.29
N GLY A 89 -1.16 -5.88 6.93
CA GLY A 89 0.10 -5.15 7.11
C GLY A 89 0.17 -3.76 6.46
N ARG A 90 -0.67 -3.48 5.46
CA ARG A 90 -0.83 -2.16 4.82
C ARG A 90 -1.33 -1.08 5.78
N VAL A 91 -1.89 -1.45 6.94
CA VAL A 91 -2.32 -0.50 7.98
C VAL A 91 -1.18 0.44 8.43
N MET A 92 0.08 -0.01 8.32
CA MET A 92 1.27 0.79 8.62
C MET A 92 1.38 2.08 7.79
N GLY A 93 0.85 2.11 6.56
CA GLY A 93 0.87 3.33 5.73
C GLY A 93 -0.01 4.46 6.29
N VAL A 94 -1.01 4.13 7.13
CA VAL A 94 -1.95 5.10 7.72
C VAL A 94 -1.32 5.90 8.87
N LEU A 95 -0.16 5.46 9.38
CA LEU A 95 0.56 6.12 10.47
C LEU A 95 1.06 7.51 10.08
N PHE A 96 1.52 7.68 8.84
CA PHE A 96 2.11 8.93 8.32
C PHE A 96 1.12 9.76 7.49
N ASN A 97 -0.19 9.46 7.59
CA ASN A 97 -1.26 10.16 6.87
C ASN A 97 -1.96 11.23 7.72
N ASP A 98 -1.32 11.68 8.80
CA ASP A 98 -1.65 12.95 9.45
C ASP A 98 -0.65 14.04 8.98
N GLY A 99 -1.07 15.31 9.01
CA GLY A 99 -0.35 16.43 8.41
C GLY A 99 1.00 16.76 9.06
N ASN A 100 1.43 15.99 10.06
CA ASN A 100 2.69 16.17 10.77
C ASN A 100 3.88 15.54 10.02
N TRP A 101 3.66 14.84 8.89
CA TRP A 101 4.70 14.07 8.20
C TRP A 101 4.93 14.50 6.76
N ARG A 102 6.19 14.70 6.38
CA ARG A 102 6.64 14.89 5.00
C ARG A 102 7.28 13.61 4.50
N CYS A 103 6.73 13.00 3.46
CA CYS A 103 7.47 11.97 2.72
C CYS A 103 8.62 12.64 1.96
N VAL A 104 9.86 12.34 2.34
CA VAL A 104 11.09 12.92 1.74
C VAL A 104 11.78 11.99 0.75
N GLY A 105 11.34 10.74 0.66
CA GLY A 105 11.87 9.79 -0.31
C GLY A 105 11.36 8.39 -0.07
N TYR A 106 12.00 7.42 -0.74
CA TYR A 106 11.69 6.01 -0.61
C TYR A 106 13.00 5.21 -0.46
N ARG A 107 13.00 4.21 0.41
CA ARG A 107 14.09 3.22 0.52
C ARG A 107 13.54 1.81 0.33
N ARG A 108 14.39 0.84 0.01
CA ARG A 108 13.96 -0.57 -0.07
C ARG A 108 13.60 -1.07 1.34
N SER A 109 12.51 -1.83 1.45
CA SER A 109 12.16 -2.50 2.70
C SER A 109 13.25 -3.48 3.13
N THR A 110 13.56 -3.51 4.42
CA THR A 110 14.49 -4.49 5.00
C THR A 110 13.84 -5.86 5.23
N ARG A 111 12.53 -5.98 4.99
CA ARG A 111 11.72 -7.17 5.24
C ARG A 111 11.66 -8.07 4.01
N THR A 112 12.08 -9.31 4.17
CA THR A 112 12.14 -10.32 3.08
C THR A 112 10.75 -10.66 2.57
N GLU A 113 9.73 -10.72 3.44
CA GLU A 113 8.35 -11.00 3.05
C GLU A 113 7.71 -9.88 2.20
N CYS A 114 8.36 -8.71 2.10
CA CYS A 114 7.93 -7.60 1.25
C CYS A 114 8.67 -7.54 -0.10
N HIS A 115 9.51 -8.53 -0.43
CA HIS A 115 10.32 -8.57 -1.67
C HIS A 115 11.13 -7.28 -1.90
N HIS A 116 11.60 -6.64 -0.83
CA HIS A 116 12.31 -5.35 -0.87
C HIS A 116 11.56 -4.22 -1.60
N ARG A 117 10.22 -4.29 -1.65
CA ARG A 117 9.37 -3.21 -2.18
C ARG A 117 9.74 -1.85 -1.53
N PRO A 118 9.65 -0.74 -2.27
CA PRO A 118 9.90 0.58 -1.69
C PRO A 118 8.97 0.89 -0.52
N VAL A 119 9.53 1.46 0.55
CA VAL A 119 8.81 2.04 1.69
C VAL A 119 9.13 3.52 1.78
N GLY A 120 8.12 4.33 2.14
CA GLY A 120 8.28 5.77 2.32
C GLY A 120 9.21 6.09 3.48
N VAL A 121 10.03 7.12 3.30
CA VAL A 121 10.86 7.76 4.32
C VAL A 121 10.18 9.07 4.70
N HIS A 122 9.81 9.21 5.97
CA HIS A 122 9.01 10.30 6.47
C HIS A 122 9.81 11.11 7.50
N GLU A 123 9.83 12.43 7.32
CA GLU A 123 10.31 13.40 8.31
C GLU A 123 9.13 14.03 9.04
N LEU A 124 9.35 14.37 10.30
CA LEU A 124 8.39 15.08 11.13
C LEU A 124 8.47 16.60 10.84
N ILE A 125 7.32 17.26 10.63
CA ILE A 125 7.23 18.70 10.27
C ILE A 125 6.66 19.58 11.41
N VAL A 126 6.20 19.01 12.53
CA VAL A 126 5.63 19.77 13.66
C VAL A 126 6.63 20.69 14.36
#